data_AF-H8WGP6-F1
#
_entry.id   AF-H8WGP6-F1
#
_cell.length_a   1.000
_cell.length_b   1.000
_cell.length_c   1.000
_cell.angle_alpha   90.00
_cell.angle_beta   90.00
_cell.angle_gamma   90.00
#
_symmetry.space_group_name_H-M   'P 1'
#
loop_
_entity.id
_entity.type
_entity.pdbx_description
1 polymer ?
#
loop_
_entity_poly.entity_id
_entity_poly.type
_entity_poly.pdbx_seq_one_letter_code
_entity_poly.pdbx_strand_id
1 'polypeptide(L)'
;IKLEGGYKPGITFISVQKRHHTRLFCTDKTEQCGKSGNIPAGTTVDIGITHPTEFDFYLCSHQGIQGTSRPSHYHVLWDDNNFKSDELQRLT
;
A
#
# COMPACT_ATOMS: atom_id res chain seq x y z
N ILE A 1 32.52 6.26 0.55
CA ILE A 1 31.83 6.18 -0.75
C ILE A 1 31.52 7.62 -1.17
N LYS A 2 32.09 8.11 -2.27
CA LYS A 2 31.76 9.43 -2.84
C LYS A 2 30.86 9.21 -4.04
N LEU A 3 29.77 9.97 -4.13
CA LEU A 3 28.93 9.98 -5.32
C LEU A 3 29.67 10.68 -6.47
N GLU A 4 29.41 10.25 -7.70
CA GLU A 4 29.97 10.86 -8.90
C GLU A 4 29.41 12.28 -9.10
N GLY A 5 30.26 13.20 -9.57
CA GLY A 5 29.84 14.57 -9.86
C GLY A 5 28.81 14.59 -11.00
N GLY A 6 27.62 15.11 -10.72
CA GLY A 6 26.51 15.14 -11.69
C GLY A 6 25.52 13.99 -11.57
N TYR A 7 25.81 12.97 -10.77
CA TYR A 7 24.87 11.88 -10.51
C TYR A 7 23.68 12.38 -9.66
N LYS A 8 22.52 12.50 -10.31
CA LYS A 8 21.26 12.95 -9.73
C LYS A 8 20.12 12.01 -10.17
N PRO A 9 20.06 10.78 -9.63
CA PRO A 9 18.96 9.86 -9.95
C PRO A 9 17.65 10.42 -9.41
N GLY A 10 16.54 10.15 -10.10
CA GLY A 10 15.22 10.41 -9.56
C GLY A 10 14.94 9.52 -8.35
N ILE A 11 14.50 10.10 -7.24
CA ILE A 11 14.18 9.38 -6.01
C ILE A 11 12.66 9.36 -5.83
N THR A 12 12.14 8.17 -5.55
CA THR A 12 10.78 7.99 -5.03
C THR A 12 10.90 7.51 -3.59
N PHE A 13 10.35 8.27 -2.65
CA PHE A 13 10.41 7.98 -1.22
C PHE A 13 9.03 7.61 -0.70
N ILE A 14 8.90 6.38 -0.17
CA ILE A 14 7.63 5.83 0.29
C ILE A 14 7.77 5.43 1.76
N SER A 15 6.91 5.97 2.62
CA SER A 15 6.75 5.49 3.99
C SER A 15 5.80 4.29 4.00
N VAL A 16 6.17 3.23 4.70
CA VAL A 16 5.35 2.01 4.83
C VAL A 16 4.99 1.78 6.29
N GLN A 17 3.70 1.82 6.61
CA GLN A 17 3.19 1.65 7.96
C GLN A 17 2.30 0.41 8.05
N LYS A 18 2.75 -0.62 8.78
CA LYS A 18 1.93 -1.81 9.10
C LYS A 18 1.16 -1.66 10.42
N ARG A 19 1.63 -0.80 11.32
CA ARG A 19 1.07 -0.61 12.67
C ARG A 19 0.22 0.66 12.70
N HIS A 20 -1.01 0.54 12.22
CA HIS A 20 -2.08 1.55 12.34
C HIS A 20 -3.43 0.88 12.70
N HIS A 21 -4.48 1.69 12.82
CA HIS A 21 -5.80 1.24 13.26
C HIS A 21 -6.79 0.97 12.12
N THR A 22 -6.50 1.36 10.87
CA THR A 22 -7.32 1.02 9.71
C THR A 22 -7.45 -0.50 9.53
N ARG A 23 -8.68 -0.97 9.31
CA ARG A 23 -9.04 -2.36 9.01
C ARG A 23 -9.99 -2.38 7.81
N LEU A 24 -9.81 -3.36 6.95
CA LEU A 24 -10.61 -3.56 5.75
C LEU A 24 -11.31 -4.93 5.83
N PHE A 25 -12.56 -4.97 5.41
CA PHE A 25 -13.40 -6.17 5.45
C PHE A 25 -14.12 -6.33 4.10
N CYS A 26 -14.31 -7.57 3.66
CA CYS A 26 -15.16 -7.85 2.49
C CYS A 26 -16.61 -7.47 2.81
N THR A 27 -17.27 -6.80 1.87
CA THR A 27 -18.70 -6.48 2.02
C THR A 27 -19.53 -7.75 1.81
N ASP A 28 -19.19 -8.56 0.82
CA ASP A 28 -19.77 -9.89 0.64
C ASP A 28 -18.96 -10.93 1.42
N LYS A 29 -19.67 -11.84 2.10
CA LYS A 29 -19.07 -12.98 2.79
C LYS A 29 -18.45 -13.98 1.81
N THR A 30 -18.89 -14.02 0.55
CA THR A 30 -18.34 -14.94 -0.46
C THR A 30 -16.91 -14.60 -0.88
N GLU A 31 -16.49 -13.33 -0.73
CA GLU A 31 -15.14 -12.87 -1.04
C GLU A 31 -14.13 -13.10 0.10
N GLN A 32 -14.61 -13.54 1.26
CA GLN A 32 -13.76 -13.77 2.43
C GLN A 32 -12.84 -14.98 2.22
N CYS A 33 -11.56 -14.81 2.57
CA CYS A 33 -10.51 -15.80 2.36
C CYS A 33 -10.18 -16.60 3.63
N GLY A 34 -10.29 -17.92 3.54
CA GLY A 34 -9.87 -18.86 4.58
C GLY A 34 -10.72 -18.80 5.86
N LYS A 35 -10.29 -19.54 6.89
CA LYS A 35 -11.03 -19.65 8.15
C LYS A 35 -11.13 -18.33 8.93
N SER A 36 -10.17 -17.43 8.73
CA SER A 36 -10.11 -16.12 9.40
C SER A 36 -11.08 -15.09 8.80
N GLY A 37 -11.59 -15.33 7.59
CA GLY A 37 -12.55 -14.47 6.90
C GLY A 37 -11.98 -13.12 6.46
N ASN A 38 -10.68 -13.04 6.15
CA ASN A 38 -10.03 -11.79 5.75
C ASN A 38 -10.25 -11.44 4.28
N ILE A 39 -9.92 -10.19 3.93
CA ILE A 39 -9.75 -9.75 2.55
C ILE A 39 -8.69 -10.57 1.79
N PRO A 40 -8.83 -10.76 0.47
CA PRO A 40 -7.84 -11.47 -0.34
C PRO A 40 -6.50 -10.73 -0.40
N ALA A 41 -5.42 -11.49 -0.61
CA ALA A 41 -4.11 -10.92 -0.88
C ALA A 41 -4.16 -10.11 -2.19
N GLY A 42 -3.56 -8.92 -2.20
CA GLY A 42 -3.62 -7.98 -3.31
C GLY A 42 -4.80 -7.00 -3.24
N THR A 43 -5.62 -7.04 -2.18
CA THR A 43 -6.63 -6.00 -1.96
C THR A 43 -5.94 -4.65 -1.78
N THR A 44 -6.25 -3.71 -2.67
CA THR A 44 -5.71 -2.35 -2.69
C THR A 44 -6.83 -1.32 -2.56
N VAL A 45 -6.61 -0.27 -1.77
CA VAL A 45 -7.55 0.85 -1.59
C VAL A 45 -6.80 2.16 -1.66
N ASP A 46 -7.07 2.96 -2.70
CA ASP A 46 -6.52 4.29 -2.94
C ASP A 46 -7.58 5.40 -3.01
N ILE A 47 -8.86 5.05 -2.83
CA ILE A 47 -10.00 5.99 -2.89
C ILE A 47 -10.85 5.89 -1.62
N GLY A 48 -11.38 7.05 -1.17
CA GLY A 48 -12.45 7.16 -0.18
C GLY A 48 -11.98 7.31 1.27
N ILE A 49 -11.04 6.46 1.71
CA ILE A 49 -10.49 6.50 3.08
C ILE A 49 -9.01 6.93 3.14
N THR A 50 -8.44 7.26 2.00
CA THR A 50 -7.07 7.76 1.81
C THR A 50 -7.00 9.26 2.04
N HIS A 51 -5.78 9.81 2.03
CA HIS A 51 -5.57 11.23 2.21
C HIS A 51 -6.24 12.03 1.08
N PRO A 52 -6.87 13.19 1.36
CA PRO A 52 -7.69 13.90 0.36
C PRO A 52 -6.91 14.53 -0.81
N THR A 53 -5.58 14.69 -0.70
CA THR A 53 -4.76 15.40 -1.70
C THR A 53 -3.40 14.74 -1.98
N GLU A 54 -2.70 14.31 -0.93
CA GLU A 54 -1.46 13.54 -1.01
C GLU A 54 -1.66 12.14 -1.60
N PHE A 55 -0.55 11.51 -2.01
CA PHE A 55 -0.57 10.21 -2.65
C PHE A 55 -0.28 9.09 -1.63
N ASP A 56 -1.34 8.44 -1.19
CA ASP A 56 -1.28 7.28 -0.31
C ASP A 56 -2.25 6.16 -0.75
N PHE A 57 -1.96 4.94 -0.33
CA PHE A 57 -2.81 3.78 -0.58
C PHE A 57 -2.62 2.69 0.49
N TYR A 58 -3.63 1.86 0.67
CA TYR A 58 -3.53 0.64 1.47
C TYR A 58 -3.35 -0.57 0.56
N LEU A 59 -2.44 -1.48 0.91
CA LEU A 59 -2.26 -2.75 0.22
C LEU A 59 -2.16 -3.89 1.23
N CYS A 60 -3.05 -4.88 1.11
CA CYS A 60 -2.97 -6.13 1.83
C CYS A 60 -2.26 -7.19 0.97
N SER A 61 -0.93 -7.16 0.93
CA SER A 61 -0.12 -8.07 0.08
C SER A 61 -0.03 -9.52 0.57
N HIS A 62 -0.67 -9.87 1.69
CA HIS A 62 -0.56 -11.19 2.31
C HIS A 62 -1.93 -11.79 2.63
N GLN A 63 -1.98 -13.13 2.68
CA GLN A 63 -3.16 -13.85 3.15
C GLN A 63 -3.26 -13.77 4.68
N GLY A 64 -4.43 -13.39 5.19
CA GLY A 64 -4.71 -13.38 6.63
C GLY A 64 -4.96 -14.79 7.14
N ILE A 65 -3.99 -15.42 7.80
CA ILE A 65 -4.15 -16.79 8.33
C ILE A 65 -4.98 -16.81 9.63
N GLN A 66 -4.78 -15.80 10.48
CA GLN A 66 -5.43 -15.71 11.79
C GLN A 66 -5.70 -14.25 12.18
N GLY A 67 -6.81 -14.03 12.89
CA GLY A 67 -7.23 -12.71 13.34
C GLY A 67 -7.64 -11.82 12.16
N THR A 68 -7.54 -10.50 12.33
CA THR A 68 -7.83 -9.52 11.27
C THR A 68 -6.52 -9.01 10.67
N SER A 69 -6.39 -9.10 9.35
CA SER A 69 -5.26 -8.59 8.59
C SER A 69 -5.07 -7.09 8.82
N ARG A 70 -3.80 -6.67 8.85
CA ARG A 70 -3.42 -5.26 8.80
C ARG A 70 -2.90 -4.96 7.40
N PRO A 71 -3.73 -4.35 6.51
CA PRO A 71 -3.22 -3.85 5.24
C PRO A 71 -2.11 -2.85 5.53
N SER A 72 -1.00 -2.88 4.79
CA SER A 72 0.06 -1.88 4.97
C SER A 72 -0.38 -0.58 4.30
N HIS A 73 -0.15 0.55 4.97
CA HIS A 73 -0.37 1.88 4.42
C HIS A 73 0.92 2.39 3.79
N TYR A 74 0.87 2.78 2.53
CA TYR A 74 1.96 3.33 1.75
C TYR A 74 1.68 4.80 1.49
N HIS A 75 2.63 5.66 1.85
CA HIS A 75 2.51 7.09 1.64
C HIS A 75 3.73 7.58 0.86
N VAL A 76 3.50 8.10 -0.34
CA VAL A 76 4.54 8.67 -1.21
C VAL A 76 4.88 10.07 -0.73
N LEU A 77 6.00 10.22 -0.05
CA LEU A 77 6.45 11.50 0.50
C LEU A 77 7.24 12.33 -0.53
N TRP A 78 7.82 11.67 -1.53
CA TRP A 78 8.54 12.31 -2.62
C TRP A 78 8.53 11.41 -3.85
N ASP A 79 8.44 11.99 -5.05
CA ASP A 79 8.52 11.24 -6.30
C ASP A 79 9.07 12.07 -7.47
N ASP A 80 10.36 11.93 -7.75
CA ASP A 80 10.98 12.53 -8.95
C ASP A 80 10.62 11.75 -10.24
N ASN A 81 10.13 10.51 -10.11
CA ASN A 81 9.90 9.61 -11.24
C ASN A 81 8.47 9.71 -11.81
N ASN A 82 7.59 10.50 -11.17
CA ASN A 82 6.20 10.74 -11.57
C ASN A 82 5.41 9.45 -11.84
N PHE A 83 5.49 8.49 -10.92
CA PHE A 83 4.74 7.26 -10.98
C PHE A 83 3.23 7.49 -10.99
N LYS A 84 2.53 6.71 -11.82
CA LYS A 84 1.07 6.59 -11.72
C LYS A 84 0.67 5.63 -10.60
N SER A 85 -0.55 5.79 -10.08
CA SER A 85 -1.13 4.92 -9.04
C SER A 85 -0.97 3.44 -9.38
N ASP A 86 -1.47 3.03 -10.56
CA ASP A 86 -1.39 1.63 -11.02
C ASP A 86 0.04 1.08 -11.11
N GLU A 87 1.00 1.91 -11.52
CA GLU A 87 2.40 1.50 -11.69
C GLU A 87 3.05 1.26 -10.33
N LEU A 88 2.86 2.19 -9.39
CA LEU A 88 3.46 2.13 -8.07
C LEU A 88 2.85 1.02 -7.20
N GLN A 89 1.54 0.83 -7.29
CA GLN A 89 0.83 -0.21 -6.56
C GLN A 89 1.22 -1.61 -7.02
N ARG A 90 1.44 -1.81 -8.33
CA ARG A 90 1.88 -3.11 -8.87
C ARG A 90 3.35 -3.41 -8.60
N LEU A 91 4.18 -2.37 -8.49
CA LEU A 91 5.59 -2.50 -8.12
C LEU A 91 5.77 -2.98 -6.67
N THR A 92 4.81 -2.67 -5.80
CA THR A 92 4.85 -2.89 -4.35
C THR A 92 4.33 -4.26 -3.95
#